data_AF-A0A7S1EKB9-F1
#
_entry.id   AF-A0A7S1EKB9-F1
#
_cell.length_a   1.000
_cell.length_b   1.000
_cell.length_c   1.000
_cell.angle_alpha   90.00
_cell.angle_beta   90.00
_cell.angle_gamma   90.00
#
_symmetry.space_group_name_H-M   'P 1'
#
loop_
_entity.id
_entity.type
_entity.pdbx_description
1 polymer ?
#
loop_
_entity_poly.entity_id
_entity_poly.type
_entity_poly.pdbx_seq_one_letter_code
_entity_poly.pdbx_strand_id
1 'polypeptide(L)'
;QAGPLAPPLGSSRIKVLEVFEGLLKMKNRECEDKMREMGAMPVVMDLFFKYEWHTFLHNLVQRLIEDMLQGGNEDLKRSLFTDGELLDRIISAHARNDEWVKEPKRSRLGYMGQLRNIANTIMAHSKQDGNEWMSEYISQPAWGHFLESELDPTNERYEKLQLGSVHNRPNTHQQEEDDDFTSPPATINPYDHFNFRAPDDDQEDLFDGDEGPDEYGDEKDYDDDEGEGGLLGTLMG
;
A
#
# COMPACT_ATOMS: atom_id res chain seq x y z
N GLN A 1 1.45 15.73 -0.90
CA GLN A 1 0.35 16.13 -1.81
C GLN A 1 0.51 15.27 -3.07
N ALA A 2 -0.30 14.21 -3.22
CA ALA A 2 -0.25 13.35 -4.40
C ALA A 2 -1.12 13.97 -5.49
N GLY A 3 -0.54 14.23 -6.67
CA GLY A 3 -1.30 14.67 -7.84
C GLY A 3 -2.28 13.59 -8.29
N PRO A 4 -3.34 13.96 -9.04
CA PRO A 4 -4.34 13.00 -9.50
C PRO A 4 -3.68 11.95 -10.42
N LEU A 5 -3.77 10.68 -10.02
CA LEU A 5 -3.31 9.54 -10.82
C LEU A 5 -4.21 9.41 -12.07
N ALA A 6 -3.60 9.36 -13.26
CA ALA A 6 -4.32 9.19 -14.52
C ALA A 6 -3.89 7.89 -15.23
N PRO A 7 -4.75 6.87 -15.35
CA PRO A 7 -6.05 6.71 -14.68
C PRO A 7 -5.89 6.39 -13.18
N PRO A 8 -6.86 6.73 -12.32
CA PRO A 8 -6.82 6.35 -10.92
C PRO A 8 -6.75 4.83 -10.80
N LEU A 9 -5.97 4.32 -9.84
CA LEU A 9 -6.02 2.91 -9.47
C LEU A 9 -7.32 2.70 -8.69
N GLY A 10 -8.42 2.47 -9.42
CA GLY A 10 -9.73 2.24 -8.80
C GLY A 10 -9.75 0.96 -7.96
N SER A 11 -10.66 0.91 -6.98
CA SER A 11 -10.80 -0.20 -6.02
C SER A 11 -10.89 -1.58 -6.68
N SER A 12 -11.46 -1.65 -7.89
CA SER A 12 -11.58 -2.91 -8.64
C SER A 12 -10.22 -3.54 -8.98
N ARG A 13 -9.23 -2.74 -9.40
CA ARG A 13 -7.89 -3.28 -9.75
C ARG A 13 -7.17 -3.82 -8.52
N ILE A 14 -7.30 -3.11 -7.40
CA ILE A 14 -6.77 -3.56 -6.12
C ILE A 14 -7.47 -4.86 -5.69
N LYS A 15 -8.80 -4.91 -5.80
CA LYS A 15 -9.57 -6.10 -5.41
C LYS A 15 -9.19 -7.33 -6.21
N VAL A 16 -8.89 -7.18 -7.51
CA VAL A 16 -8.38 -8.29 -8.33
C VAL A 16 -7.04 -8.80 -7.82
N LEU A 17 -6.12 -7.91 -7.44
CA LEU A 17 -4.84 -8.30 -6.85
C LEU A 17 -5.01 -8.97 -5.48
N GLU A 18 -5.96 -8.54 -4.66
CA GLU A 18 -6.31 -9.21 -3.40
C GLU A 18 -6.88 -10.62 -3.64
N VAL A 19 -7.69 -10.79 -4.70
CA VAL A 19 -8.16 -12.12 -5.11
C VAL A 19 -6.97 -12.99 -5.51
N PHE A 20 -6.02 -12.47 -6.30
CA PHE A 20 -4.81 -13.21 -6.67
C PHE A 20 -3.98 -13.61 -5.45
N GLU A 21 -3.79 -12.71 -4.49
CA GLU A 21 -3.14 -13.03 -3.22
C GLU A 21 -3.89 -14.17 -2.48
N GLY A 22 -5.21 -14.10 -2.41
CA GLY A 22 -6.04 -15.15 -1.82
C GLY A 22 -5.90 -16.50 -2.54
N LEU A 23 -5.83 -16.50 -3.88
CA LEU A 23 -5.63 -17.69 -4.68
C LEU A 23 -4.29 -18.38 -4.39
N LEU A 24 -3.21 -17.60 -4.24
CA LEU A 24 -1.88 -18.12 -3.92
C LEU A 24 -1.84 -18.75 -2.53
N LYS A 25 -2.53 -18.16 -1.54
CA LYS A 25 -2.57 -18.69 -0.18
C LYS A 25 -3.26 -20.04 -0.05
N MET A 26 -4.17 -20.37 -0.98
CA MET A 26 -4.78 -21.70 -1.03
C MET A 26 -3.81 -22.79 -1.50
N LYS A 27 -2.66 -22.42 -2.10
CA LYS A 27 -1.64 -23.33 -2.62
C LYS A 27 -2.24 -24.38 -3.57
N ASN A 28 -3.22 -23.95 -4.37
CA ASN A 28 -3.89 -24.79 -5.34
C ASN A 28 -3.20 -24.67 -6.70
N ARG A 29 -2.59 -25.76 -7.15
CA ARG A 29 -1.83 -25.81 -8.41
C ARG A 29 -2.66 -25.43 -9.63
N GLU A 30 -3.93 -25.81 -9.69
CA GLU A 30 -4.80 -25.47 -10.82
C GLU A 30 -5.07 -23.95 -10.89
N CYS A 31 -5.24 -23.30 -9.73
CA CYS A 31 -5.41 -21.85 -9.66
C CYS A 31 -4.13 -21.12 -10.07
N GLU A 32 -2.98 -21.60 -9.62
CA GLU A 32 -1.66 -21.06 -9.96
C GLU A 32 -1.35 -21.21 -11.46
N ASP A 33 -1.65 -22.37 -12.04
CA ASP A 33 -1.48 -22.63 -13.48
C ASP A 33 -2.38 -21.73 -14.33
N LYS A 34 -3.64 -21.52 -13.92
CA LYS A 34 -4.55 -20.57 -14.58
C LYS A 34 -4.06 -19.13 -14.44
N MET A 35 -3.50 -18.75 -13.29
CA MET A 35 -2.93 -17.41 -13.09
C MET A 35 -1.77 -17.14 -14.06
N ARG A 36 -0.89 -18.14 -14.25
CA ARG A 36 0.18 -18.11 -15.24
C ARG A 36 -0.38 -17.98 -16.66
N GLU A 37 -1.34 -18.83 -17.03
CA GLU A 37 -1.95 -18.84 -18.38
C GLU A 37 -2.64 -17.53 -18.77
N MET A 38 -3.20 -16.82 -17.79
CA MET A 38 -3.81 -15.50 -18.01
C MET A 38 -2.78 -14.38 -18.28
N GLY A 39 -1.47 -14.65 -18.14
CA GLY A 39 -0.44 -13.63 -18.30
C GLY A 39 -0.51 -12.54 -17.22
N ALA A 40 -0.83 -12.93 -15.98
CA ALA A 40 -1.02 -11.97 -14.89
C ALA A 40 0.27 -11.22 -14.51
N MET A 41 1.45 -11.86 -14.64
CA MET A 41 2.72 -11.32 -14.16
C MET A 41 3.12 -9.99 -14.81
N PRO A 42 3.14 -9.83 -16.15
CA PRO A 42 3.41 -8.55 -16.78
C PRO A 42 2.51 -7.42 -16.26
N VAL A 43 1.20 -7.70 -16.12
CA VAL A 43 0.20 -6.71 -15.69
C VAL A 43 0.43 -6.28 -14.24
N VAL A 44 0.71 -7.23 -13.35
CA VAL A 44 1.02 -6.96 -11.93
C VAL A 44 2.25 -6.05 -11.83
N MET A 45 3.31 -6.38 -12.57
CA MET A 45 4.54 -5.60 -12.60
C MET A 45 4.33 -4.21 -13.21
N ASP A 46 3.52 -4.09 -14.27
CA ASP A 46 3.17 -2.80 -14.87
C ASP A 46 2.44 -1.89 -13.88
N LEU A 47 1.50 -2.44 -13.10
CA LEU A 47 0.80 -1.68 -12.07
C LEU A 47 1.79 -1.19 -11.01
N PHE A 48 2.71 -2.04 -10.54
CA PHE A 48 3.70 -1.69 -9.53
C PHE A 48 4.52 -0.44 -9.94
N PHE A 49 5.07 -0.41 -11.16
CA PHE A 49 5.89 0.73 -11.58
C PHE A 49 5.09 1.92 -12.08
N LYS A 50 3.88 1.71 -12.63
CA LYS A 50 3.02 2.81 -13.08
C LYS A 50 2.55 3.70 -11.94
N TYR A 51 2.29 3.11 -10.77
CA TYR A 51 1.71 3.81 -9.62
C TYR A 51 2.76 4.07 -8.54
N GLU A 52 3.78 4.87 -8.88
CA GLU A 52 5.01 5.06 -8.08
C GLU A 52 4.78 5.40 -6.60
N TRP A 53 3.68 6.10 -6.29
CA TRP A 53 3.36 6.62 -4.96
C TRP A 53 2.24 5.85 -4.23
N HIS A 54 1.86 4.67 -4.73
CA HIS A 54 0.77 3.88 -4.17
C HIS A 54 1.27 2.80 -3.20
N THR A 55 1.62 3.19 -1.98
CA THR A 55 2.24 2.30 -0.96
C THR A 55 1.45 1.00 -0.72
N PHE A 56 0.12 1.05 -0.67
CA PHE A 56 -0.70 -0.15 -0.46
C PHE A 56 -0.57 -1.15 -1.63
N LEU A 57 -0.46 -0.65 -2.86
CA LEU A 57 -0.29 -1.50 -4.04
C LEU A 57 1.07 -2.18 -3.95
N HIS A 58 2.11 -1.43 -3.62
CA HIS A 58 3.47 -1.95 -3.54
C HIS A 58 3.59 -3.03 -2.45
N ASN A 59 2.94 -2.83 -1.31
CA ASN A 59 2.87 -3.84 -0.25
C ASN A 59 2.07 -5.08 -0.68
N LEU A 60 1.00 -4.91 -1.45
CA LEU A 60 0.21 -6.03 -1.98
C LEU A 60 1.00 -6.84 -3.01
N VAL A 61 1.68 -6.17 -3.94
CA VAL A 61 2.53 -6.82 -4.95
C VAL A 61 3.75 -7.48 -4.31
N GLN A 62 4.39 -6.85 -3.33
CA GLN A 62 5.48 -7.46 -2.57
C GLN A 62 5.03 -8.79 -1.94
N ARG A 63 3.90 -8.79 -1.22
CA ARG A 63 3.34 -10.01 -0.61
C ARG A 63 2.98 -11.08 -1.65
N LEU A 64 2.38 -10.66 -2.77
CA LEU A 64 2.06 -11.56 -3.88
C LEU A 64 3.33 -12.26 -4.41
N ILE A 65 4.41 -11.51 -4.60
CA ILE A 65 5.71 -12.07 -5.03
C ILE A 65 6.30 -13.00 -3.96
N GLU A 66 6.23 -12.61 -2.68
CA GLU A 66 6.69 -13.45 -1.56
C GLU A 66 5.92 -14.79 -1.50
N ASP A 67 4.59 -14.75 -1.60
CA ASP A 67 3.71 -15.93 -1.60
C ASP A 67 4.03 -16.85 -2.80
N MET A 68 4.27 -16.28 -3.99
CA MET A 68 4.67 -17.04 -5.17
C MET A 68 6.04 -17.72 -5.00
N LEU A 69 7.03 -17.00 -4.48
CA LEU A 69 8.38 -17.54 -4.27
C LEU A 69 8.39 -18.64 -3.19
N GLN A 70 7.54 -18.51 -2.17
CA GLN A 70 7.34 -19.54 -1.14
C GLN A 70 6.51 -20.74 -1.64
N GLY A 71 5.71 -20.56 -2.70
CA GLY A 71 4.86 -21.59 -3.29
C GLY A 71 5.64 -22.77 -3.88
N GLY A 72 4.93 -23.85 -4.24
CA GLY A 72 5.54 -25.06 -4.81
C GLY A 72 5.58 -25.09 -6.34
N ASN A 73 4.93 -24.14 -7.01
CA ASN A 73 4.78 -24.15 -8.47
C ASN A 73 5.94 -23.43 -9.16
N GLU A 74 6.93 -24.21 -9.58
CA GLU A 74 8.10 -23.72 -10.31
C GLU A 74 7.73 -22.97 -11.60
N ASP A 75 6.73 -23.43 -12.35
CA ASP A 75 6.37 -22.79 -13.61
C ASP A 75 5.81 -21.37 -13.39
N LEU A 76 4.98 -21.20 -12.35
CA LEU A 76 4.48 -19.90 -11.96
C LEU A 76 5.63 -18.99 -11.50
N LYS A 77 6.56 -19.51 -10.69
CA LYS A 77 7.77 -18.75 -10.31
C LYS A 77 8.57 -18.35 -11.53
N ARG A 78 8.85 -19.26 -12.46
CA ARG A 78 9.58 -18.94 -13.70
C ARG A 78 8.89 -17.86 -14.52
N SER A 79 7.57 -17.91 -14.65
CA SER A 79 6.80 -16.87 -15.35
C SER A 79 6.96 -15.47 -14.73
N LEU A 80 7.21 -15.39 -13.42
CA LEU A 80 7.53 -14.11 -12.76
C LEU A 80 8.87 -13.53 -13.24
N PHE A 81 9.87 -14.39 -13.45
CA PHE A 81 11.20 -13.99 -13.91
C PHE A 81 11.23 -13.73 -15.41
N THR A 82 10.52 -14.54 -16.21
CA THR A 82 10.51 -14.41 -17.68
C THR A 82 9.48 -13.39 -18.14
N ASP A 83 8.20 -13.60 -17.85
CA ASP A 83 7.10 -12.81 -18.42
C ASP A 83 6.91 -11.52 -17.62
N GLY A 84 7.14 -11.60 -16.31
CA GLY A 84 7.18 -10.43 -15.43
C GLY A 84 8.46 -9.60 -15.53
N GLU A 85 9.52 -10.13 -16.17
CA GLU A 85 10.85 -9.49 -16.28
C GLU A 85 11.37 -8.97 -14.94
N LEU A 86 11.13 -9.72 -13.85
CA LEU A 86 11.28 -9.20 -12.48
C LEU A 86 12.66 -8.60 -12.22
N LEU A 87 13.74 -9.29 -12.60
CA LEU A 87 15.11 -8.83 -12.34
C LEU A 87 15.45 -7.56 -13.12
N ASP A 88 15.15 -7.54 -14.41
CA ASP A 88 15.41 -6.39 -15.29
C ASP A 88 14.63 -5.16 -14.84
N ARG A 89 13.38 -5.36 -14.37
CA ARG A 89 12.56 -4.28 -13.82
C ARG A 89 13.10 -3.76 -12.49
N ILE A 90 13.62 -4.61 -11.61
CA ILE A 90 14.29 -4.18 -10.37
C ILE A 90 15.50 -3.29 -10.71
N ILE A 91 16.37 -3.77 -11.61
CA ILE A 91 17.58 -3.05 -12.04
C ILE A 91 17.21 -1.70 -12.67
N SER A 92 16.27 -1.70 -13.62
CA SER A 92 15.82 -0.51 -14.32
C SER A 92 15.19 0.52 -13.37
N ALA A 93 14.43 0.04 -12.37
CA ALA A 93 13.79 0.91 -11.41
C ALA A 93 14.78 1.56 -10.43
N HIS A 94 15.88 0.89 -10.10
CA HIS A 94 16.99 1.50 -9.37
C HIS A 94 17.68 2.59 -10.20
N ALA A 95 18.06 2.29 -11.44
CA ALA A 95 18.67 3.28 -12.33
C ALA A 95 17.78 4.53 -12.51
N ARG A 96 16.46 4.33 -12.72
CA ARG A 96 15.47 5.41 -12.78
C ARG A 96 15.43 6.23 -11.50
N ASN A 97 15.46 5.58 -10.33
CA ASN A 97 15.46 6.28 -9.05
C ASN A 97 16.72 7.14 -8.88
N ASP A 98 17.88 6.67 -9.33
CA ASP A 98 19.14 7.42 -9.23
C ASP A 98 19.14 8.66 -10.11
N GLU A 99 18.54 8.57 -11.29
CA GLU A 99 18.28 9.75 -12.13
C GLU A 99 17.27 10.69 -11.49
N TRP A 100 16.19 10.16 -10.93
CA TRP A 100 15.13 10.93 -10.29
C TRP A 100 15.62 11.76 -9.10
N VAL A 101 16.49 11.20 -8.26
CA VAL A 101 16.99 11.88 -7.05
C VAL A 101 18.04 12.96 -7.37
N LYS A 102 18.65 12.95 -8.58
CA LYS A 102 19.56 14.03 -9.00
C LYS A 102 18.84 15.36 -9.22
N GLU A 103 17.55 15.34 -9.49
CA GLU A 103 16.76 16.57 -9.65
C GLU A 103 16.56 17.30 -8.30
N PRO A 104 16.63 18.64 -8.28
CA PRO A 104 16.45 19.41 -7.06
C PRO A 104 15.05 19.19 -6.47
N LYS A 105 14.98 19.00 -5.15
CA LYS A 105 13.75 18.77 -4.37
C LYS A 105 13.04 17.44 -4.65
N ARG A 106 13.67 16.49 -5.36
CA ARG A 106 13.15 15.13 -5.49
C ARG A 106 13.66 14.25 -4.35
N SER A 107 12.77 13.42 -3.81
CA SER A 107 13.10 12.32 -2.91
C SER A 107 13.04 10.99 -3.65
N ARG A 108 13.60 9.95 -3.03
CA ARG A 108 13.51 8.55 -3.48
C ARG A 108 12.06 8.17 -3.82
N LEU A 109 11.87 7.34 -4.86
CA LEU A 109 10.57 6.84 -5.30
C LEU A 109 9.89 5.98 -4.22
N GLY A 110 8.55 6.01 -4.20
CA GLY A 110 7.75 5.44 -3.12
C GLY A 110 7.83 3.91 -2.96
N TYR A 111 8.13 3.16 -4.02
CA TYR A 111 8.23 1.69 -4.00
C TYR A 111 9.62 1.16 -3.64
N MET A 112 10.62 2.01 -3.48
CA MET A 112 12.02 1.55 -3.43
C MET A 112 12.36 0.73 -2.18
N GLY A 113 11.60 0.88 -1.09
CA GLY A 113 11.72 0.02 0.09
C GLY A 113 11.22 -1.40 -0.19
N GLN A 114 10.06 -1.51 -0.84
CA GLN A 114 9.46 -2.77 -1.25
C GLN A 114 10.35 -3.47 -2.28
N LEU A 115 10.91 -2.72 -3.23
CA LEU A 115 11.81 -3.25 -4.25
C LEU A 115 13.08 -3.89 -3.65
N ARG A 116 13.67 -3.23 -2.63
CA ARG A 116 14.77 -3.81 -1.85
C ARG A 116 14.35 -5.11 -1.17
N ASN A 117 13.18 -5.13 -0.53
CA ASN A 117 12.70 -6.33 0.16
C ASN A 117 12.50 -7.48 -0.83
N ILE A 118 11.89 -7.21 -1.99
CA ILE A 118 11.73 -8.19 -3.08
C ILE A 118 13.10 -8.74 -3.50
N ALA A 119 14.09 -7.88 -3.77
CA ALA A 119 15.43 -8.31 -4.15
C ALA A 119 16.08 -9.22 -3.08
N ASN A 120 15.96 -8.86 -1.80
CA ASN A 120 16.44 -9.69 -0.69
C ASN A 120 15.71 -11.03 -0.61
N THR A 121 14.38 -11.05 -0.80
CA THR A 121 13.57 -12.26 -0.82
C THR A 121 13.99 -13.20 -1.95
N ILE A 122 14.28 -12.68 -3.15
CA ILE A 122 14.81 -13.46 -4.27
C ILE A 122 16.13 -14.13 -3.87
N MET A 123 17.06 -13.37 -3.30
CA MET A 123 18.37 -13.88 -2.89
C MET A 123 18.30 -14.87 -1.73
N ALA A 124 17.29 -14.76 -0.86
CA ALA A 124 17.03 -15.72 0.19
C ALA A 124 16.51 -17.05 -0.40
N HIS A 125 15.56 -16.99 -1.33
CA HIS A 125 14.98 -18.19 -1.95
C HIS A 125 15.95 -18.89 -2.90
N SER A 126 16.84 -18.16 -3.58
CA SER A 126 17.83 -18.76 -4.46
C SER A 126 18.86 -19.64 -3.74
N LYS A 127 18.96 -19.50 -2.40
CA LYS A 127 19.85 -20.30 -1.55
C LYS A 127 19.15 -21.51 -0.93
N GLN A 128 17.83 -21.64 -1.11
CA GLN A 128 17.05 -22.77 -0.61
C GLN A 128 17.15 -23.95 -1.57
N ASP A 129 17.10 -25.17 -1.01
CA ASP A 129 17.08 -26.41 -1.78
C ASP A 129 15.84 -26.47 -2.69
N GLY A 130 16.00 -26.96 -3.92
CA GLY A 130 14.90 -27.06 -4.90
C GLY A 130 14.62 -25.79 -5.71
N ASN A 131 15.42 -24.73 -5.52
CA ASN A 131 15.35 -23.50 -6.33
C ASN A 131 16.58 -23.33 -7.24
N GLU A 132 17.26 -24.43 -7.61
CA GLU A 132 18.48 -24.39 -8.45
C GLU A 132 18.23 -23.74 -9.80
N TRP A 133 17.00 -23.81 -10.31
CA TRP A 133 16.58 -23.14 -11.53
C TRP A 133 16.77 -21.61 -11.48
N MET A 134 16.74 -20.99 -10.30
CA MET A 134 16.93 -19.55 -10.16
C MET A 134 18.36 -19.12 -10.53
N SER A 135 19.32 -20.05 -10.50
CA SER A 135 20.72 -19.79 -10.87
C SER A 135 20.85 -19.27 -12.30
N GLU A 136 19.97 -19.69 -13.22
CA GLU A 136 19.92 -19.21 -14.60
C GLU A 136 19.69 -17.69 -14.70
N TYR A 137 18.95 -17.13 -13.75
CA TYR A 137 18.55 -15.72 -13.74
C TYR A 137 19.51 -14.88 -12.89
N ILE A 138 19.82 -15.33 -11.67
CA ILE A 138 20.66 -14.56 -10.73
C ILE A 138 22.14 -14.57 -11.10
N SER A 139 22.60 -15.51 -11.94
CA SER A 139 24.00 -15.55 -12.38
C SER A 139 24.30 -14.57 -13.52
N GLN A 140 23.29 -13.82 -13.98
CA GLN A 140 23.48 -12.83 -15.03
C GLN A 140 24.36 -11.68 -14.53
N PRO A 141 25.34 -11.20 -15.33
CA PRO A 141 26.27 -10.15 -14.91
C PRO A 141 25.58 -8.86 -14.46
N ALA A 142 24.46 -8.50 -15.10
CA ALA A 142 23.68 -7.31 -14.74
C ALA A 142 23.11 -7.41 -13.32
N TRP A 143 22.59 -8.60 -12.95
CA TRP A 143 22.10 -8.84 -11.60
C TRP A 143 23.23 -8.82 -10.58
N GLY A 144 24.35 -9.49 -10.87
CA GLY A 144 25.54 -9.49 -10.01
C GLY A 144 26.06 -8.06 -9.73
N HIS A 145 26.18 -7.24 -10.77
CA HIS A 145 26.58 -5.83 -10.62
C HIS A 145 25.59 -5.06 -9.75
N PHE A 146 24.29 -5.26 -9.94
CA PHE A 146 23.25 -4.62 -9.12
C PHE A 146 23.38 -4.99 -7.64
N LEU A 147 23.65 -6.26 -7.32
CA LEU A 147 23.84 -6.70 -5.94
C LEU A 147 25.02 -5.97 -5.28
N GLU A 148 26.17 -5.96 -5.95
CA GLU A 148 27.40 -5.37 -5.44
C GLU A 148 27.34 -3.84 -5.36
N SER A 149 26.75 -3.18 -6.36
CA SER A 149 26.75 -1.71 -6.46
C SER A 149 25.64 -1.05 -5.66
N GLU A 150 24.45 -1.67 -5.60
CA GLU A 150 23.25 -1.07 -5.02
C GLU A 150 22.74 -1.80 -3.78
N LEU A 151 22.49 -3.11 -3.88
CA LEU A 151 21.74 -3.84 -2.84
C LEU A 151 22.57 -4.03 -1.57
N ASP A 152 23.81 -4.53 -1.69
CA ASP A 152 24.68 -4.82 -0.56
C ASP A 152 25.04 -3.56 0.23
N PRO A 153 25.50 -2.44 -0.40
CA PRO A 153 25.76 -1.20 0.32
C PRO A 153 24.50 -0.64 0.99
N THR A 154 23.34 -0.78 0.35
CA THR A 154 22.06 -0.37 0.92
C THR A 154 21.74 -1.21 2.16
N ASN A 155 21.86 -2.53 2.07
CA ASN A 155 21.61 -3.45 3.19
C ASN A 155 22.50 -3.14 4.39
N GLU A 156 23.82 -2.96 4.18
CA GLU A 156 24.73 -2.60 5.26
C GLU A 156 24.35 -1.30 5.97
N ARG A 157 23.91 -0.28 5.21
CA ARG A 157 23.46 0.99 5.81
C ARG A 157 22.24 0.77 6.70
N TYR A 158 21.27 -0.04 6.25
CA TYR A 158 20.09 -0.36 7.05
C TYR A 158 20.44 -1.14 8.32
N GLU A 159 21.32 -2.14 8.23
CA GLU A 159 21.79 -2.91 9.40
C GLU A 159 22.53 -2.03 10.41
N LYS A 160 23.43 -1.15 9.93
CA LYS A 160 24.14 -0.18 10.77
C LYS A 160 23.19 0.82 11.45
N LEU A 161 22.12 1.25 10.77
CA LEU A 161 21.11 2.15 11.34
C LEU A 161 20.24 1.46 12.41
N GLN A 162 19.91 0.18 12.22
CA GLN A 162 19.13 -0.60 13.18
C GLN A 162 19.87 -0.82 14.51
N LEU A 163 21.21 -0.85 14.48
CA LEU A 163 22.05 -0.99 15.68
C LEU A 163 22.35 0.35 16.39
N GLY A 164 21.93 1.50 15.84
CA GLY A 164 22.28 2.84 16.33
C GLY A 164 21.13 3.69 16.85
N SER A 165 19.93 3.14 17.07
CA SER A 165 18.73 3.93 17.38
C SER A 165 18.03 3.53 18.68
N VAL A 166 18.76 3.59 19.81
CA VAL A 166 18.12 3.94 21.09
C VAL A 166 17.92 5.44 21.06
N HIS A 167 16.73 5.90 20.65
CA HIS A 167 16.34 7.30 20.83
C HIS A 167 16.22 7.57 22.33
N ASN A 168 17.34 7.92 22.97
CA ASN A 168 17.31 8.60 24.24
C ASN A 168 16.77 10.01 23.95
N ARG A 169 15.45 10.19 23.97
CA ARG A 169 14.86 11.52 24.10
C ARG A 169 15.44 12.09 25.40
N PRO A 170 16.13 13.24 25.41
CA PRO A 170 16.44 13.89 26.65
C PRO A 170 15.10 14.39 27.22
N ASN A 171 14.54 13.61 28.14
CA ASN A 171 13.38 14.00 28.91
C ASN A 171 13.85 15.05 29.92
N THR A 172 13.89 16.31 29.50
CA THR A 172 13.88 17.43 30.44
C THR A 172 12.47 17.48 31.04
N HIS A 173 12.23 16.74 32.11
CA HIS A 173 11.37 17.15 33.23
C HIS A 173 11.53 16.12 34.38
N GLN A 174 12.20 16.61 35.43
CA GLN A 174 12.01 16.38 36.87
C GLN A 174 11.38 15.05 37.35
N GLN A 175 12.18 14.36 38.18
CA GLN A 175 11.84 13.54 39.37
C GLN A 175 10.36 13.27 39.65
N GLU A 176 10.01 12.00 39.82
CA GLU A 176 9.68 11.39 41.12
C GLU A 176 9.54 9.86 40.98
N GLU A 177 9.71 9.18 42.12
CA GLU A 177 10.05 7.76 42.31
C GLU A 177 8.84 6.81 42.35
N ASP A 178 9.14 5.51 42.15
CA ASP A 178 8.50 4.28 42.65
C ASP A 178 7.00 3.98 42.38
N ASP A 179 6.73 2.83 41.73
CA ASP A 179 5.96 1.72 42.36
C ASP A 179 5.89 0.43 41.49
N ASP A 180 5.92 -0.68 42.21
CA ASP A 180 6.00 -2.11 41.83
C ASP A 180 4.69 -2.66 41.20
N PHE A 181 4.76 -3.38 40.06
CA PHE A 181 3.79 -4.43 39.74
C PHE A 181 4.23 -5.36 38.58
N THR A 182 4.64 -6.58 38.94
CA THR A 182 4.53 -7.87 38.22
C THR A 182 4.42 -7.91 36.69
N SER A 183 5.40 -8.55 36.03
CA SER A 183 5.21 -9.14 34.70
C SER A 183 4.39 -10.44 34.77
N PRO A 184 3.54 -10.70 33.76
CA PRO A 184 3.33 -12.06 33.28
C PRO A 184 3.76 -12.21 31.81
N PRO A 185 4.26 -13.41 31.42
CA PRO A 185 4.75 -13.66 30.08
C PRO A 185 3.59 -14.01 29.14
N ALA A 186 3.60 -13.48 27.92
CA ALA A 186 2.70 -13.93 26.88
C ALA A 186 3.45 -14.10 25.56
N THR A 187 3.72 -15.36 25.26
CA THR A 187 3.91 -15.91 23.91
C THR A 187 2.90 -15.30 22.94
N ILE A 188 3.40 -14.60 21.92
CA ILE A 188 2.60 -14.10 20.80
C ILE A 188 2.35 -15.29 19.86
N ASN A 189 1.10 -15.75 19.79
CA ASN A 189 0.65 -16.75 18.83
C ASN A 189 0.36 -16.07 17.49
N PRO A 190 0.93 -16.49 16.34
CA PRO A 190 0.80 -15.78 15.06
C PRO A 190 -0.59 -15.81 14.41
N TYR A 191 -1.62 -16.36 15.07
CA TYR A 191 -2.95 -16.59 14.48
C TYR A 191 -4.04 -15.59 14.91
N ASP A 192 -3.76 -14.59 15.75
CA ASP A 192 -4.77 -13.65 16.29
C ASP A 192 -5.20 -12.49 15.34
N HIS A 193 -4.91 -12.59 14.04
CA HIS A 193 -5.29 -11.55 13.06
C HIS A 193 -6.44 -11.91 12.11
N PHE A 194 -7.29 -12.87 12.48
CA PHE A 194 -8.54 -13.11 11.75
C PHE A 194 -9.74 -13.18 12.69
N ASN A 195 -10.20 -12.01 13.15
CA ASN A 195 -11.59 -11.86 13.54
C ASN A 195 -12.28 -10.86 12.61
N PHE A 196 -13.14 -11.42 11.75
CA PHE A 196 -14.11 -10.71 10.94
C PHE A 196 -15.02 -9.90 11.87
N ARG A 197 -14.93 -8.57 11.86
CA ARG A 197 -15.98 -7.76 12.49
C ARG A 197 -17.12 -7.65 11.49
N ALA A 198 -18.17 -8.43 11.72
CA ALA A 198 -19.45 -8.27 11.06
C ALA A 198 -20.00 -6.86 11.37
N PRO A 199 -20.71 -6.21 10.43
CA PRO A 199 -21.48 -5.01 10.73
C PRO A 199 -22.73 -5.44 11.51
N ASP A 200 -22.81 -5.08 12.79
CA ASP A 200 -24.04 -5.21 13.56
C ASP A 200 -24.98 -4.06 13.16
N ASP A 201 -26.07 -4.42 12.49
CA ASP A 201 -27.31 -3.66 12.43
C ASP A 201 -27.94 -3.65 13.82
N ASP A 202 -28.19 -2.47 14.40
CA ASP A 202 -29.23 -2.24 15.41
C ASP A 202 -29.83 -0.84 15.15
N GLN A 203 -31.01 -0.84 14.53
CA GLN A 203 -31.99 0.26 14.54
C GLN A 203 -32.87 0.14 15.81
N GLU A 204 -33.64 1.21 16.11
CA GLU A 204 -34.66 1.37 17.19
C GLU A 204 -34.08 1.97 18.50
N ASP A 205 -34.54 3.05 19.15
CA ASP A 205 -35.75 3.91 19.15
C ASP A 205 -35.32 5.31 19.73
N LEU A 206 -36.04 6.44 19.68
CA LEU A 206 -37.37 6.73 20.22
C LEU A 206 -37.86 8.10 19.69
N PHE A 207 -39.07 8.11 19.17
CA PHE A 207 -39.95 9.27 19.14
C PHE A 207 -40.79 9.22 20.43
N ASP A 208 -40.75 10.26 21.25
CA ASP A 208 -41.79 10.54 22.25
C ASP A 208 -41.94 12.05 22.34
N GLY A 209 -43.15 12.54 22.03
CA GLY A 209 -43.58 13.91 22.26
C GLY A 209 -44.45 14.02 23.51
N ASP A 210 -44.52 15.21 24.09
CA ASP A 210 -45.76 15.74 24.70
C ASP A 210 -45.64 17.26 24.95
N GLU A 211 -46.81 17.89 25.09
CA GLU A 211 -47.23 19.27 24.77
C GLU A 211 -47.09 20.36 25.88
N GLY A 212 -46.96 21.63 25.43
CA GLY A 212 -47.61 22.88 25.96
C GLY A 212 -47.18 23.48 27.33
N PRO A 213 -47.56 24.75 27.68
CA PRO A 213 -48.46 25.70 27.00
C PRO A 213 -47.97 27.18 26.83
N ASP A 214 -48.66 27.87 25.92
CA ASP A 214 -49.00 29.30 25.67
C ASP A 214 -48.50 30.44 26.59
N GLU A 215 -47.95 31.52 25.98
CA GLU A 215 -48.18 32.91 26.45
C GLU A 215 -47.97 34.00 25.36
N TYR A 216 -48.80 35.04 25.47
CA TYR A 216 -49.24 36.16 24.60
C TYR A 216 -48.24 37.18 24.00
N GLY A 217 -48.69 37.83 22.89
CA GLY A 217 -48.40 39.23 22.50
C GLY A 217 -47.23 39.41 21.51
N ASP A 218 -47.28 40.19 20.44
CA ASP A 218 -48.03 41.42 20.18
C ASP A 218 -48.11 41.67 18.65
N GLU A 219 -49.24 42.21 18.20
CA GLU A 219 -49.47 42.73 16.84
C GLU A 219 -48.57 43.94 16.57
N LYS A 220 -48.06 44.10 15.33
CA LYS A 220 -48.06 45.41 14.64
C LYS A 220 -48.19 45.25 13.12
N ASP A 221 -49.13 46.04 12.63
CA ASP A 221 -49.66 46.19 11.29
C ASP A 221 -48.69 46.76 10.24
N TYR A 222 -49.06 46.42 9.00
CA TYR A 222 -48.94 47.07 7.69
C TYR A 222 -48.27 48.45 7.59
N ASP A 223 -47.47 48.60 6.52
CA ASP A 223 -47.73 49.67 5.55
C ASP A 223 -47.40 49.19 4.13
N ASP A 224 -48.42 49.28 3.28
CA ASP A 224 -48.39 49.34 1.82
C ASP A 224 -47.59 50.57 1.37
N ASP A 225 -46.82 50.45 0.29
CA ASP A 225 -46.88 51.47 -0.75
C ASP A 225 -46.56 50.84 -2.12
N GLU A 226 -47.59 50.81 -2.96
CA GLU A 226 -47.51 50.58 -4.39
C GLU A 226 -46.84 51.78 -5.07
N GLY A 227 -46.13 51.55 -6.17
CA GLY A 227 -45.48 52.65 -6.89
C GLY A 227 -44.91 52.27 -8.25
N GLU A 228 -45.82 51.85 -9.14
CA GLU A 228 -45.82 51.91 -10.61
C GLU A 228 -44.55 52.26 -11.42
N GLY A 229 -44.42 51.52 -12.53
CA GLY A 229 -43.98 52.05 -13.83
C GLY A 229 -42.55 51.65 -14.20
N GLY A 230 -42.23 51.05 -15.34
CA GLY A 230 -42.96 50.77 -16.57
C GLY A 230 -41.92 50.58 -17.69
N LEU A 231 -42.30 49.81 -18.71
CA LEU A 231 -41.73 49.75 -20.08
C LEU A 231 -40.32 49.10 -20.21
N LEU A 232 -40.20 47.87 -20.75
CA LEU A 232 -40.29 47.43 -22.16
C LEU A 232 -39.32 48.09 -23.15
N GLY A 233 -38.54 47.22 -23.79
CA GLY A 233 -37.91 47.40 -25.11
C GLY A 233 -36.40 47.65 -25.04
N THR A 234 -35.55 47.23 -25.97
CA THR A 234 -35.64 46.52 -27.25
C THR A 234 -34.19 46.29 -27.69
N LEU A 235 -33.99 45.27 -28.52
CA LEU A 235 -32.88 44.97 -29.43
C LEU A 235 -31.75 46.02 -29.70
N MET A 236 -30.59 45.40 -30.00
CA MET A 236 -29.54 45.78 -30.96
C MET A 236 -28.47 46.81 -30.54
N GLY A 237 -27.22 46.43 -30.83
CA GLY A 237 -26.05 47.32 -30.88
C GLY A 237 -24.78 46.65 -30.42
#